data_AF-A0A9P8LEC1-F1
#
_entry.id   AF-A0A9P8LEC1-F1
#
_cell.length_a   1.000
_cell.length_b   1.000
_cell.length_c   1.000
_cell.angle_alpha   90.00
_cell.angle_beta   90.00
_cell.angle_gamma   90.00
#
_symmetry.space_group_name_H-M   'P 1'
#
loop_
_entity.id
_entity.type
_entity.pdbx_description
1 polymer ?
#
loop_
_entity_poly.entity_id
_entity_poly.type
_entity_poly.pdbx_seq_one_letter_code
_entity_poly.pdbx_strand_id
1 'polypeptide(L)'
;MASGYLDVNNPNQVGSVQKLSVLTGQPDTWLFMYSGLAKIEQVNQDGDPFSGGQSFSPTVYIILDNISGVLLGSAATSSLAGISGSDLGQMAVESVSLGLRENGDLVLTTKLYSFTSGLNWNDLDTYSYYVSAKILLDEASISGTIRWKKTLATALTPPNFVITANSQIPGSGSQSLGSDEVEATGLEDALDSSDDTYYYVPYAITGSLFGKSVFVVIKPIPDAFSGAPTFGQLITTQISGPNMINLTNTNRHATDVNFEMIFQQAPR
;
A
#
# COMPACT_ATOMS: atom_id res chain seq x y z
N MET A 1 16.24 -32.10 -0.04
CA MET A 1 16.68 -30.69 0.05
C MET A 1 16.06 -30.11 1.29
N ALA A 2 16.86 -29.50 2.17
CA ALA A 2 16.37 -28.86 3.38
C ALA A 2 16.15 -27.36 3.13
N SER A 3 15.05 -26.82 3.66
CA SER A 3 14.66 -25.42 3.52
C SER A 3 14.07 -24.91 4.83
N GLY A 4 14.46 -23.70 5.25
CA GLY A 4 13.91 -23.01 6.42
C GLY A 4 13.17 -21.74 6.02
N TYR A 5 12.00 -21.51 6.62
CA TYR A 5 11.21 -20.30 6.47
C TYR A 5 11.29 -19.46 7.74
N LEU A 6 11.67 -18.20 7.61
CA LEU A 6 11.77 -17.22 8.67
C LEU A 6 10.78 -16.09 8.42
N ASP A 7 10.14 -15.62 9.48
CA ASP A 7 9.21 -14.49 9.50
C ASP A 7 9.83 -13.33 10.27
N VAL A 8 9.95 -12.16 9.62
CA VAL A 8 10.46 -10.93 10.27
C VAL A 8 9.59 -10.47 11.44
N ASN A 9 8.33 -10.89 11.50
CA ASN A 9 7.44 -10.55 12.61
C ASN A 9 7.65 -11.45 13.84
N ASN A 10 8.45 -12.51 13.72
CA ASN A 10 8.85 -13.34 14.84
C ASN A 10 10.22 -12.88 15.38
N PRO A 11 10.29 -12.22 16.55
CA PRO A 11 11.55 -11.68 17.08
C PRO A 11 12.57 -12.75 17.49
N ASN A 12 12.13 -13.99 17.67
CA ASN A 12 13.03 -15.12 17.93
C ASN A 12 13.74 -15.60 16.64
N GLN A 13 13.17 -15.28 15.47
CA GLN A 13 13.72 -15.60 14.14
C GLN A 13 14.51 -14.43 13.55
N VAL A 14 14.07 -13.18 13.75
CA VAL A 14 14.77 -12.00 13.23
C VAL A 14 14.89 -10.93 14.31
N GLY A 15 16.09 -10.81 14.88
CA GLY A 15 16.31 -10.02 16.10
C GLY A 15 16.49 -8.52 15.89
N SER A 16 16.66 -8.05 14.65
CA SER A 16 16.99 -6.62 14.39
C SER A 16 16.42 -6.09 13.07
N VAL A 17 15.14 -6.34 12.79
CA VAL A 17 14.47 -5.88 11.57
C VAL A 17 14.42 -4.35 11.54
N GLN A 18 14.91 -3.76 10.46
CA GLN A 18 14.66 -2.37 10.09
C GLN A 18 13.96 -2.33 8.74
N LYS A 19 12.94 -1.47 8.65
CA LYS A 19 12.18 -1.21 7.43
C LYS A 19 12.12 0.28 7.18
N LEU A 20 12.44 0.68 5.95
CA LEU A 20 12.24 2.04 5.45
C LEU A 20 11.45 1.94 4.14
N SER A 21 10.37 2.71 4.02
CA SER A 21 9.55 2.76 2.82
C SER A 21 9.49 4.21 2.34
N VAL A 22 9.86 4.44 1.08
CA VAL A 22 9.97 5.77 0.50
C VAL A 22 9.20 5.82 -0.82
N LEU A 23 8.40 6.87 -1.00
CA LEU A 23 7.80 7.19 -2.28
C LEU A 23 8.89 7.45 -3.31
N THR A 24 8.76 6.85 -4.49
CA THR A 24 9.56 7.29 -5.63
C THR A 24 8.87 8.46 -6.32
N GLY A 25 9.61 9.21 -7.14
CA GLY A 25 8.99 10.24 -8.00
C GLY A 25 8.10 9.67 -9.13
N GLN A 26 7.89 8.35 -9.18
CA GLN A 26 7.04 7.68 -10.15
C GLN A 26 5.69 7.31 -9.52
N PRO A 27 4.57 7.47 -10.27
CA PRO A 27 3.24 7.06 -9.83
C PRO A 27 3.20 5.66 -9.22
N ASP A 28 2.54 5.54 -8.06
CA ASP A 28 2.27 4.29 -7.34
C ASP A 28 3.50 3.41 -7.03
N THR A 29 4.69 3.98 -7.17
CA THR A 29 5.94 3.22 -7.09
C THR A 29 6.69 3.58 -5.82
N TRP A 30 7.05 2.55 -5.05
CA TRP A 30 7.72 2.68 -3.77
C TRP A 30 9.06 1.95 -3.75
N LEU A 31 10.01 2.52 -3.03
CA LEU A 31 11.26 1.86 -2.67
C LEU A 31 11.15 1.38 -1.22
N PHE A 32 11.19 0.07 -1.04
CA PHE A 32 11.25 -0.57 0.26
C PHE A 32 12.69 -1.02 0.54
N MET A 33 13.21 -0.66 1.70
CA MET A 33 14.51 -1.11 2.17
C MET A 33 14.32 -1.90 3.46
N TYR A 34 14.90 -3.09 3.50
CA TYR A 34 14.88 -3.97 4.66
C TYR A 34 16.30 -4.32 5.04
N SER A 35 16.58 -4.35 6.34
CA SER A 35 17.82 -4.92 6.86
C SER A 35 17.56 -5.64 8.17
N GLY A 36 18.44 -6.58 8.51
CA GLY A 36 18.33 -7.27 9.78
C GLY A 36 19.34 -8.37 9.96
N LEU A 37 19.34 -8.92 11.16
CA LEU A 37 20.03 -10.15 11.54
C LEU A 37 18.97 -11.23 11.73
N ALA A 38 19.02 -12.24 10.87
CA ALA A 38 18.17 -13.41 10.96
C ALA A 38 18.93 -14.54 11.67
N LYS A 39 18.25 -15.17 12.62
CA LYS A 39 18.66 -16.37 13.32
C LYS A 39 17.81 -17.52 12.84
N ILE A 40 18.47 -18.62 12.49
CA ILE A 40 17.75 -19.85 12.19
C ILE A 40 17.39 -20.47 13.53
N GLU A 41 16.10 -20.56 13.81
CA GLU A 41 15.63 -21.25 14.99
C GLU A 41 15.97 -22.74 14.90
N GLN A 42 16.50 -23.28 15.98
CA GLN A 42 16.70 -24.73 16.16
C GLN A 42 15.38 -25.45 16.41
N VAL A 43 14.23 -24.76 16.33
CA VAL A 43 12.88 -25.28 16.55
C VAL A 43 11.91 -24.77 15.46
N ASN A 44 10.89 -25.55 15.12
CA ASN A 44 9.82 -25.17 14.17
C ASN A 44 8.73 -24.32 14.88
N GLN A 45 7.69 -23.93 14.14
CA GLN A 45 6.55 -23.15 14.67
C GLN A 45 5.78 -23.87 15.79
N ASP A 46 5.91 -25.19 15.91
CA ASP A 46 5.29 -26.02 16.94
C ASP A 46 6.19 -26.20 18.19
N GLY A 47 7.41 -25.62 18.17
CA GLY A 47 8.39 -25.73 19.26
C GLY A 47 9.22 -27.01 19.23
N ASP A 48 9.06 -27.86 18.22
CA ASP A 48 9.85 -29.07 18.03
C ASP A 48 11.22 -28.74 17.42
N PRO A 49 12.30 -29.45 17.77
CA PRO A 49 13.60 -29.27 17.15
C PRO A 49 13.51 -29.31 15.62
N PHE A 50 14.02 -28.28 14.96
CA PHE A 50 14.05 -28.16 13.52
C PHE A 50 14.95 -29.26 12.96
N SER A 51 14.34 -30.33 12.43
CA SER A 51 15.06 -31.42 11.77
C SER A 51 15.38 -31.07 10.32
N GLY A 52 15.91 -29.88 10.08
CA GLY A 52 16.53 -29.52 8.81
C GLY A 52 17.72 -30.46 8.62
N GLY A 53 17.51 -31.59 7.96
CA GLY A 53 18.55 -32.59 7.75
C GLY A 53 19.80 -32.00 7.06
N GLN A 54 20.87 -32.79 7.01
CA GLN A 54 22.11 -32.35 6.38
C GLN A 54 21.90 -32.01 4.89
N SER A 55 22.35 -30.82 4.48
CA SER A 55 22.28 -30.37 3.09
C SER A 55 23.60 -29.68 2.69
N PHE A 56 24.07 -29.98 1.48
CA PHE A 56 25.19 -29.27 0.87
C PHE A 56 24.82 -27.86 0.39
N SER A 57 23.52 -27.65 0.10
CA SER A 57 22.99 -26.39 -0.40
C SER A 57 21.69 -26.00 0.31
N PRO A 58 21.74 -25.59 1.59
CA PRO A 58 20.54 -25.13 2.29
C PRO A 58 20.01 -23.82 1.70
N THR A 59 18.69 -23.68 1.64
CA THR A 59 18.02 -22.45 1.18
C THR A 59 17.20 -21.85 2.31
N VAL A 60 17.51 -20.60 2.67
CA VAL A 60 16.79 -19.83 3.68
C VAL A 60 15.83 -18.87 2.98
N TYR A 61 14.58 -18.86 3.45
CA TYR A 61 13.55 -17.93 3.00
C TYR A 61 13.22 -16.98 4.14
N ILE A 62 13.28 -15.67 3.91
CA ILE A 62 12.77 -14.66 4.84
C ILE A 62 11.57 -13.96 4.21
N ILE A 63 10.41 -14.04 4.85
CA ILE A 63 9.26 -13.22 4.49
C ILE A 63 9.50 -11.84 5.10
N LEU A 64 9.74 -10.83 4.25
CA LEU A 64 10.08 -9.47 4.67
C LEU A 64 8.84 -8.59 4.89
N ASP A 65 7.78 -8.85 4.12
CA ASP A 65 6.56 -8.05 4.13
C ASP A 65 5.44 -8.75 3.35
N ASN A 66 4.21 -8.25 3.50
CA ASN A 66 3.08 -8.61 2.65
C ASN A 66 2.60 -7.37 1.90
N ILE A 67 2.84 -7.34 0.59
CA ILE A 67 2.63 -6.21 -0.31
C ILE A 67 1.93 -6.71 -1.58
N SER A 68 0.82 -6.08 -1.97
CA SER A 68 0.17 -6.41 -3.25
C SER A 68 0.64 -5.40 -4.31
N GLY A 69 1.20 -5.91 -5.41
CA GLY A 69 1.80 -5.12 -6.46
C GLY A 69 2.73 -5.95 -7.34
N VAL A 70 3.62 -5.27 -8.06
CA VAL A 70 4.58 -5.85 -8.99
C VAL A 70 6.00 -5.42 -8.62
N LEU A 71 6.89 -6.38 -8.41
CA LEU A 71 8.31 -6.11 -8.21
C LEU A 71 8.94 -5.63 -9.52
N LEU A 72 9.29 -4.34 -9.60
CA LEU A 72 9.90 -3.73 -10.78
C LEU A 72 11.42 -3.90 -10.83
N GLY A 73 12.06 -4.00 -9.66
CA GLY A 73 13.49 -4.17 -9.54
C GLY A 73 13.92 -4.37 -8.09
N SER A 74 15.08 -4.98 -7.90
CA SER A 74 15.59 -5.26 -6.56
C SER A 74 17.11 -5.34 -6.53
N ALA A 75 17.69 -5.02 -5.38
CA ALA A 75 19.03 -5.43 -5.01
C ALA A 75 18.97 -6.11 -3.65
N ALA A 76 19.70 -7.20 -3.48
CA ALA A 76 19.75 -7.92 -2.22
C ALA A 76 21.17 -8.41 -1.96
N THR A 77 21.57 -8.37 -0.70
CA THR A 77 22.81 -8.96 -0.22
C THR A 77 22.54 -9.68 1.10
N SER A 78 23.31 -10.73 1.33
CA SER A 78 23.32 -11.46 2.58
C SER A 78 24.75 -11.80 2.93
N SER A 79 25.08 -11.74 4.22
CA SER A 79 26.39 -12.13 4.72
C SER A 79 26.21 -13.00 5.94
N LEU A 80 27.09 -13.99 6.08
CA LEU A 80 27.20 -14.74 7.32
C LEU A 80 27.76 -13.78 8.39
N ALA A 81 27.08 -13.70 9.54
CA ALA A 81 27.41 -12.75 10.61
C ALA A 81 27.86 -13.47 11.89
N GLY A 82 27.40 -14.70 12.11
CA GLY A 82 27.84 -15.59 13.18
C GLY A 82 27.90 -17.03 12.67
N ILE A 83 29.13 -17.59 12.64
CA ILE A 83 29.38 -19.01 12.43
C ILE A 83 30.11 -19.48 13.69
N SER A 84 29.57 -20.49 14.36
CA SER A 84 30.19 -21.06 15.56
C SER A 84 30.82 -22.42 15.25
N GLY A 85 31.73 -22.89 16.12
CA GLY A 85 32.34 -24.22 15.99
C GLY A 85 33.56 -24.31 15.07
N SER A 86 33.97 -25.56 14.76
CA SER A 86 35.10 -25.89 13.87
C SER A 86 34.86 -25.56 12.40
N ASP A 87 33.64 -25.14 12.06
CA ASP A 87 33.16 -24.99 10.70
C ASP A 87 33.19 -23.53 10.20
N LEU A 88 33.87 -22.66 10.95
CA LEU A 88 34.30 -21.34 10.51
C LEU A 88 35.03 -21.43 9.17
N GLY A 89 34.49 -20.76 8.14
CA GLY A 89 35.04 -20.77 6.77
C GLY A 89 34.54 -21.92 5.88
N GLN A 90 33.65 -22.78 6.36
CA GLN A 90 33.08 -23.88 5.58
C GLN A 90 31.73 -23.53 4.94
N MET A 91 31.29 -22.27 5.04
CA MET A 91 30.06 -21.78 4.44
C MET A 91 30.29 -20.53 3.61
N ALA A 92 29.57 -20.44 2.49
CA ALA A 92 29.48 -19.22 1.70
C ALA A 92 28.04 -18.99 1.24
N VAL A 93 27.71 -17.72 1.00
CA VAL A 93 26.48 -17.36 0.29
C VAL A 93 26.73 -17.64 -1.19
N GLU A 94 25.96 -18.57 -1.75
CA GLU A 94 26.05 -18.94 -3.16
C GLU A 94 25.24 -17.97 -4.02
N SER A 95 24.01 -17.68 -3.61
CA SER A 95 23.15 -16.74 -4.31
C SER A 95 22.14 -16.10 -3.37
N VAL A 96 21.73 -14.89 -3.74
CA VAL A 96 20.70 -14.12 -3.07
C VAL A 96 19.72 -13.65 -4.13
N SER A 97 18.44 -13.83 -3.88
CA SER A 97 17.38 -13.40 -4.78
C SER A 97 16.20 -12.87 -3.99
N LEU A 98 15.48 -11.91 -4.57
CA LEU A 98 14.26 -11.35 -4.01
C LEU A 98 13.10 -11.65 -4.97
N GLY A 99 11.99 -12.10 -4.43
CA GLY A 99 10.77 -12.32 -5.21
C GLY A 99 9.55 -11.80 -4.47
N LEU A 100 8.60 -11.26 -5.22
CA LEU A 100 7.25 -10.98 -4.74
C LEU A 100 6.35 -12.12 -5.21
N ARG A 101 5.78 -12.87 -4.27
CA ARG A 101 4.92 -14.01 -4.56
C ARG A 101 3.49 -13.55 -4.85
N GLU A 102 2.70 -14.40 -5.50
CA GLU A 102 1.29 -14.10 -5.86
C GLU A 102 0.40 -13.80 -4.64
N ASN A 103 0.74 -14.36 -3.47
CA ASN A 103 0.04 -14.09 -2.21
C ASN A 103 0.46 -12.76 -1.54
N GLY A 104 1.29 -11.95 -2.21
CA GLY A 104 1.80 -10.68 -1.73
C GLY A 104 3.06 -10.78 -0.87
N ASP A 105 3.57 -11.98 -0.57
CA ASP A 105 4.76 -12.10 0.27
C ASP A 105 6.01 -11.65 -0.50
N LEU A 106 6.69 -10.63 0.04
CA LEU A 106 8.01 -10.24 -0.41
C LEU A 106 9.05 -11.13 0.29
N VAL A 107 9.68 -12.02 -0.46
CA VAL A 107 10.54 -13.08 0.10
C VAL A 107 11.98 -12.94 -0.37
N LEU A 108 12.90 -12.77 0.59
CA LEU A 108 14.33 -12.95 0.38
C LEU A 108 14.65 -14.44 0.38
N THR A 109 15.31 -14.91 -0.68
CA THR A 109 15.79 -16.28 -0.80
C THR A 109 17.30 -16.28 -0.87
N THR A 110 17.93 -16.91 0.12
CA THR A 110 19.39 -17.02 0.22
C THR A 110 19.77 -18.49 0.12
N LYS A 111 20.55 -18.84 -0.91
CA LYS A 111 21.17 -20.16 -1.02
C LYS A 111 22.56 -20.10 -0.44
N LEU A 112 22.87 -21.07 0.38
CA LEU A 112 24.18 -21.24 1.00
C LEU A 112 24.86 -22.47 0.42
N TYR A 113 26.17 -22.48 0.46
CA TYR A 113 27.00 -23.60 0.05
C TYR A 113 27.87 -24.08 1.22
N SER A 114 27.93 -25.39 1.42
CA SER A 114 28.84 -26.05 2.36
C SER A 114 30.06 -26.63 1.66
N PHE A 115 31.27 -26.34 2.16
CA PHE A 115 32.51 -26.92 1.66
C PHE A 115 32.85 -28.30 2.28
N THR A 116 32.09 -28.76 3.27
CA THR A 116 32.28 -30.06 3.95
C THR A 116 31.03 -30.93 3.85
N SER A 117 31.08 -32.16 4.36
CA SER A 117 30.10 -33.24 4.10
C SER A 117 28.72 -33.02 4.73
N GLY A 118 28.01 -31.98 4.30
CA GLY A 118 26.65 -31.62 4.70
C GLY A 118 26.60 -30.71 5.92
N LEU A 119 25.87 -29.59 5.82
CA LEU A 119 25.64 -28.68 6.95
C LEU A 119 24.54 -29.22 7.85
N ASN A 120 24.79 -29.26 9.16
CA ASN A 120 23.71 -29.25 10.11
C ASN A 120 23.16 -27.83 10.19
N TRP A 121 21.84 -27.66 10.05
CA TRP A 121 21.19 -26.35 10.18
C TRP A 121 21.46 -25.70 11.54
N ASN A 122 21.80 -26.50 12.55
CA ASN A 122 22.20 -26.04 13.88
C ASN A 122 23.51 -25.25 13.92
N ASP A 123 24.37 -25.36 12.90
CA ASP A 123 25.69 -24.72 12.86
C ASP A 123 25.62 -23.28 12.32
N LEU A 124 24.50 -22.91 11.70
CA LEU A 124 24.24 -21.58 11.17
C LEU A 124 23.51 -20.73 12.21
N ASP A 125 24.26 -19.95 12.98
CA ASP A 125 23.73 -19.17 14.11
C ASP A 125 23.08 -17.87 13.65
N THR A 126 23.76 -17.05 12.85
CA THR A 126 23.21 -15.74 12.43
C THR A 126 23.74 -15.30 11.09
N TYR A 127 22.88 -14.69 10.28
CA TYR A 127 23.28 -14.01 9.06
C TYR A 127 22.58 -12.65 8.94
N SER A 128 23.30 -11.69 8.35
CA SER A 128 22.79 -10.37 8.06
C SER A 128 22.23 -10.32 6.64
N TYR A 129 21.20 -9.50 6.45
CA TYR A 129 20.67 -9.21 5.13
C TYR A 129 20.44 -7.71 4.96
N TYR A 130 20.52 -7.28 3.71
CA TYR A 130 20.06 -5.99 3.25
C TYR A 130 19.37 -6.16 1.90
N VAL A 131 18.19 -5.59 1.77
CA VAL A 131 17.34 -5.68 0.59
C VAL A 131 16.82 -4.30 0.24
N SER A 132 16.85 -3.95 -1.04
CA SER A 132 16.09 -2.85 -1.62
C SER A 132 15.17 -3.40 -2.70
N ALA A 133 13.89 -3.04 -2.64
CA ALA A 133 12.85 -3.51 -3.52
C ALA A 133 12.07 -2.32 -4.07
N LYS A 134 12.09 -2.13 -5.39
CA LYS A 134 11.26 -1.17 -6.09
C LYS A 134 9.99 -1.86 -6.54
N ILE A 135 8.85 -1.47 -6.00
CA ILE A 135 7.56 -2.14 -6.22
C ILE A 135 6.57 -1.11 -6.77
N LEU A 136 5.89 -1.46 -7.85
CA LEU A 136 4.67 -0.79 -8.30
C LEU A 136 3.52 -1.36 -7.47
N LEU A 137 2.90 -0.55 -6.64
CA LEU A 137 1.76 -0.97 -5.83
C LEU A 137 0.51 -1.06 -6.68
N ASP A 138 -0.42 -1.91 -6.26
CA ASP A 138 -1.78 -1.88 -6.79
C ASP A 138 -2.39 -0.50 -6.56
N GLU A 139 -3.19 -0.03 -7.54
CA GLU A 139 -3.72 1.32 -7.59
C GLU A 139 -4.48 1.70 -6.31
N ALA A 140 -4.12 2.85 -5.72
CA ALA A 140 -4.84 3.41 -4.59
C ALA A 140 -6.22 3.91 -5.04
N SER A 141 -7.24 3.77 -4.19
CA SER A 141 -8.58 4.26 -4.55
C SER A 141 -9.32 4.96 -3.42
N ILE A 142 -10.12 5.95 -3.80
CA ILE A 142 -11.09 6.61 -2.93
C ILE A 142 -12.46 6.42 -3.56
N SER A 143 -13.43 5.93 -2.80
CA SER A 143 -14.78 5.67 -3.31
C SER A 143 -15.85 6.15 -2.35
N GLY A 144 -17.01 6.46 -2.92
CA GLY A 144 -18.17 6.92 -2.19
C GLY A 144 -19.34 7.20 -3.10
N THR A 145 -20.29 7.98 -2.59
CA THR A 145 -21.52 8.34 -3.29
C THR A 145 -21.80 9.84 -3.16
N ILE A 146 -22.31 10.43 -4.24
CA ILE A 146 -22.89 11.77 -4.24
C ILE A 146 -24.39 11.59 -4.19
N ARG A 147 -25.07 12.22 -3.23
CA ARG A 147 -26.53 12.15 -3.12
C ARG A 147 -27.20 13.52 -3.10
N TRP A 148 -28.45 13.57 -3.55
CA TRP A 148 -29.32 14.73 -3.40
C TRP A 148 -30.78 14.32 -3.38
N LYS A 149 -31.65 15.16 -2.80
CA LYS A 149 -33.06 14.86 -2.68
C LYS A 149 -33.77 14.96 -4.04
N LYS A 150 -34.59 13.96 -4.37
CA LYS A 150 -35.40 13.92 -5.60
C LYS A 150 -36.35 15.12 -5.71
N THR A 151 -36.82 15.63 -4.58
CA THR A 151 -37.73 16.78 -4.51
C THR A 151 -37.07 18.11 -4.88
N LEU A 152 -35.74 18.19 -4.90
CA LEU A 152 -35.01 19.44 -5.15
C LEU A 152 -34.56 19.57 -6.61
N ALA A 153 -34.16 18.46 -7.24
CA ALA A 153 -33.67 18.46 -8.61
C ALA A 153 -33.79 17.06 -9.23
N THR A 154 -34.13 17.01 -10.51
CA THR A 154 -34.09 15.77 -11.30
C THR A 154 -32.79 15.73 -12.09
N ALA A 155 -32.08 14.60 -12.01
CA ALA A 155 -30.84 14.39 -12.76
C ALA A 155 -31.11 14.51 -14.28
N LEU A 156 -30.26 15.23 -15.00
CA LEU A 156 -30.15 15.04 -16.45
C LEU A 156 -29.28 13.80 -16.69
N THR A 157 -29.60 12.96 -17.66
CA THR A 157 -28.90 11.69 -17.86
C THR A 157 -27.85 11.82 -18.97
N PRO A 158 -26.55 11.57 -18.71
CA PRO A 158 -25.92 11.30 -17.41
C PRO A 158 -25.69 12.58 -16.57
N PRO A 159 -25.79 12.51 -15.23
CA PRO A 159 -25.51 13.65 -14.37
C PRO A 159 -24.01 13.81 -14.23
N ASN A 160 -23.40 14.70 -15.02
CA ASN A 160 -21.95 14.84 -15.03
C ASN A 160 -21.42 15.62 -13.82
N PHE A 161 -20.50 15.01 -13.07
CA PHE A 161 -19.75 15.60 -11.98
C PHE A 161 -18.25 15.68 -12.31
N VAL A 162 -17.61 16.75 -11.83
CA VAL A 162 -16.16 16.84 -11.72
C VAL A 162 -15.80 16.41 -10.30
N ILE A 163 -15.10 15.28 -10.20
CA ILE A 163 -14.72 14.62 -8.96
C ILE A 163 -13.20 14.62 -8.91
N THR A 164 -12.60 15.27 -7.91
CA THR A 164 -11.13 15.34 -7.82
C THR A 164 -10.65 15.03 -6.41
N ALA A 165 -9.52 14.35 -6.31
CA ALA A 165 -8.72 14.29 -5.09
C ALA A 165 -7.68 15.41 -5.15
N ASN A 166 -7.67 16.25 -4.12
CA ASN A 166 -6.80 17.42 -4.06
C ASN A 166 -5.86 17.34 -2.86
N SER A 167 -4.62 17.78 -3.02
CA SER A 167 -3.69 18.04 -1.91
C SER A 167 -3.53 19.54 -1.67
N GLN A 168 -3.07 19.91 -0.48
CA GLN A 168 -2.72 21.30 -0.18
C GLN A 168 -1.21 21.51 -0.36
N ILE A 169 -0.84 22.39 -1.28
CA ILE A 169 0.54 22.89 -1.40
C ILE A 169 0.71 24.05 -0.42
N PRO A 170 1.65 23.96 0.54
CA PRO A 170 1.99 25.09 1.40
C PRO A 170 2.53 26.26 0.56
N GLY A 171 2.08 27.48 0.84
CA GLY A 171 2.60 28.67 0.17
C GLY A 171 4.10 28.85 0.40
N SER A 172 4.85 29.21 -0.64
CA SER A 172 6.31 29.31 -0.60
C SER A 172 6.81 30.65 -0.01
N GLY A 173 6.23 31.11 1.10
CA GLY A 173 6.62 32.36 1.77
C GLY A 173 5.63 32.85 2.81
N SER A 174 6.05 33.83 3.62
CA SER A 174 5.29 34.36 4.76
C SER A 174 3.97 35.07 4.41
N GLN A 175 3.64 35.24 3.13
CA GLN A 175 2.40 35.88 2.66
C GLN A 175 1.66 35.09 1.56
N SER A 176 2.12 33.90 1.18
CA SER A 176 1.40 33.08 0.19
C SER A 176 0.39 32.20 0.91
N LEU A 177 -0.89 32.38 0.61
CA LEU A 177 -1.88 31.34 0.90
C LEU A 177 -1.49 30.10 0.08
N GLY A 178 -1.63 28.92 0.67
CA GLY A 178 -1.43 27.66 -0.05
C GLY A 178 -2.41 27.53 -1.22
N SER A 179 -2.13 26.62 -2.14
CA SER A 179 -3.01 26.30 -3.26
C SER A 179 -3.38 24.83 -3.23
N ASP A 180 -4.56 24.50 -3.74
CA ASP A 180 -4.95 23.11 -3.95
C ASP A 180 -4.37 22.61 -5.27
N GLU A 181 -3.78 21.43 -5.26
CA GLU A 181 -3.32 20.71 -6.45
C GLU A 181 -4.22 19.50 -6.70
N VAL A 182 -4.63 19.31 -7.96
CA VAL A 182 -5.43 18.13 -8.35
C VAL A 182 -4.48 16.96 -8.54
N GLU A 183 -4.63 15.94 -7.70
CA GLU A 183 -3.78 14.75 -7.69
C GLU A 183 -4.35 13.64 -8.58
N ALA A 184 -5.67 13.51 -8.60
CA ALA A 184 -6.38 12.56 -9.43
C ALA A 184 -7.81 13.03 -9.71
N THR A 185 -8.36 12.58 -10.83
CA THR A 185 -9.76 12.81 -11.22
C THR A 185 -10.51 11.49 -11.15
N GLY A 186 -11.67 11.51 -10.50
CA GLY A 186 -12.54 10.35 -10.39
C GLY A 186 -13.49 10.21 -11.56
N LEU A 187 -14.06 9.01 -11.65
CA LEU A 187 -15.14 8.64 -12.55
C LEU A 187 -16.39 8.35 -11.73
N GLU A 188 -17.52 8.79 -12.25
CA GLU A 188 -18.84 8.45 -11.75
C GLU A 188 -19.36 7.17 -12.40
N ASP A 189 -20.24 6.47 -11.70
CA ASP A 189 -21.00 5.33 -12.22
C ASP A 189 -22.45 5.75 -12.51
N ALA A 190 -23.27 4.79 -12.94
CA ALA A 190 -24.67 5.00 -13.24
C ALA A 190 -25.44 5.62 -12.07
N LEU A 191 -26.34 6.55 -12.40
CA LEU A 191 -27.32 7.10 -11.48
C LEU A 191 -28.18 5.98 -10.88
N ASP A 192 -28.16 5.86 -9.56
CA ASP A 192 -29.07 5.03 -8.79
C ASP A 192 -30.25 5.88 -8.31
N SER A 193 -31.45 5.50 -8.75
CA SER A 193 -32.72 6.11 -8.37
C SER A 193 -33.63 5.15 -7.59
N SER A 194 -33.10 4.06 -7.04
CA SER A 194 -33.87 3.03 -6.34
C SER A 194 -34.47 3.50 -5.01
N ASP A 195 -33.83 4.46 -4.34
CA ASP A 195 -34.33 5.07 -3.10
C ASP A 195 -35.47 6.06 -3.37
N ASP A 196 -36.54 6.07 -2.56
CA ASP A 196 -37.70 6.94 -2.79
C ASP A 196 -37.42 8.44 -2.54
N THR A 197 -36.38 8.76 -1.80
CA THR A 197 -36.09 10.13 -1.32
C THR A 197 -34.91 10.77 -2.03
N TYR A 198 -33.87 9.99 -2.34
CA TYR A 198 -32.60 10.48 -2.87
C TYR A 198 -32.27 9.87 -4.23
N TYR A 199 -31.57 10.66 -5.04
CA TYR A 199 -30.74 10.16 -6.13
C TYR A 199 -29.32 9.93 -5.59
N TYR A 200 -28.65 8.89 -6.09
CA TYR A 200 -27.27 8.55 -5.77
C TYR A 200 -26.43 8.37 -7.03
N VAL A 201 -25.19 8.84 -6.99
CA VAL A 201 -24.20 8.60 -8.03
C VAL A 201 -22.94 8.08 -7.34
N PRO A 202 -22.66 6.76 -7.47
CA PRO A 202 -21.40 6.21 -7.01
C PRO A 202 -20.22 6.82 -7.77
N TYR A 203 -19.07 6.92 -7.12
CA TYR A 203 -17.85 7.34 -7.78
C TYR A 203 -16.62 6.62 -7.23
N ALA A 204 -15.57 6.59 -8.04
CA ALA A 204 -14.24 6.16 -7.65
C ALA A 204 -13.19 7.11 -8.20
N ILE A 205 -12.22 7.47 -7.37
CA ILE A 205 -10.99 8.16 -7.75
C ILE A 205 -9.88 7.13 -7.65
N THR A 206 -9.17 6.92 -8.74
CA THR A 206 -8.02 6.02 -8.78
C THR A 206 -6.79 6.78 -9.30
N GLY A 207 -5.59 6.27 -8.98
CA GLY A 207 -4.32 6.82 -9.44
C GLY A 207 -3.32 7.01 -8.30
N SER A 208 -2.30 7.83 -8.55
CA SER A 208 -1.14 7.98 -7.65
C SER A 208 -1.40 8.85 -6.43
N LEU A 209 -2.13 8.28 -5.48
CA LEU A 209 -2.55 8.91 -4.23
C LEU A 209 -1.72 8.49 -3.01
N PHE A 210 -0.85 7.48 -3.15
CA PHE A 210 -0.05 7.00 -2.03
C PHE A 210 0.88 8.05 -1.44
N GLY A 211 0.96 8.07 -0.10
CA GLY A 211 1.82 8.96 0.68
C GLY A 211 1.52 10.44 0.51
N LYS A 212 0.35 10.78 -0.04
CA LYS A 212 -0.22 12.12 -0.07
C LYS A 212 -1.39 12.19 0.90
N SER A 213 -1.55 13.38 1.48
CA SER A 213 -2.75 13.73 2.26
C SER A 213 -3.70 14.48 1.35
N VAL A 214 -4.78 13.83 0.94
CA VAL A 214 -5.74 14.37 -0.03
C VAL A 214 -7.13 14.54 0.56
N PHE A 215 -7.94 15.42 0.00
CA PHE A 215 -9.36 15.55 0.27
C PHE A 215 -10.14 15.52 -1.03
N VAL A 216 -11.41 15.12 -0.99
CA VAL A 216 -12.24 15.00 -2.19
C VAL A 216 -13.05 16.26 -2.41
N VAL A 217 -13.08 16.73 -3.64
CA VAL A 217 -13.91 17.85 -4.09
C VAL A 217 -14.87 17.36 -5.17
N ILE A 218 -16.16 17.68 -4.97
CA ILE A 218 -17.23 17.36 -5.92
C ILE A 218 -17.84 18.67 -6.44
N LYS A 219 -17.82 18.87 -7.75
CA LYS A 219 -18.46 19.99 -8.43
C LYS A 219 -19.33 19.47 -9.57
N PRO A 220 -20.66 19.70 -9.55
CA PRO A 220 -21.46 19.38 -10.72
C PRO A 220 -21.16 20.32 -11.88
N ILE A 221 -21.36 19.80 -13.08
CA ILE A 221 -21.35 20.61 -14.30
C ILE A 221 -22.66 21.41 -14.36
N PRO A 222 -22.66 22.67 -14.87
CA PRO A 222 -23.83 23.54 -14.88
C PRO A 222 -25.13 22.92 -15.42
N ASP A 223 -25.03 21.93 -16.31
CA ASP A 223 -26.16 21.24 -16.94
C ASP A 223 -26.44 19.85 -16.35
N ALA A 224 -26.01 19.56 -15.11
CA ALA A 224 -26.22 18.25 -14.47
C ALA A 224 -27.68 18.02 -13.99
N PHE A 225 -28.50 19.09 -13.90
CA PHE A 225 -29.83 19.03 -13.29
C PHE A 225 -30.90 19.76 -14.10
N SER A 226 -32.13 19.25 -14.04
CA SER A 226 -33.34 19.93 -14.46
C SER A 226 -34.20 20.29 -13.26
N GLY A 227 -34.86 21.46 -13.33
CA GLY A 227 -35.75 21.95 -12.27
C GLY A 227 -35.06 22.40 -10.98
N ALA A 228 -33.72 22.39 -10.94
CA ALA A 228 -32.96 22.99 -9.85
C ALA A 228 -33.32 24.47 -9.71
N PRO A 229 -33.43 25.02 -8.48
CA PRO A 229 -33.71 26.43 -8.30
C PRO A 229 -32.63 27.26 -9.00
N THR A 230 -33.04 27.98 -10.06
CA THR A 230 -32.20 28.79 -10.95
C THR A 230 -31.44 29.91 -10.25
N PHE A 231 -31.64 30.08 -8.95
CA PHE A 231 -31.17 31.20 -8.13
C PHE A 231 -30.51 30.76 -6.81
N GLY A 232 -30.11 29.49 -6.70
CA GLY A 232 -29.49 28.95 -5.50
C GLY A 232 -28.01 28.64 -5.64
N GLN A 233 -27.22 28.90 -4.59
CA GLN A 233 -25.87 28.36 -4.51
C GLN A 233 -25.97 26.85 -4.24
N LEU A 234 -25.36 26.06 -5.12
CA LEU A 234 -25.19 24.65 -4.85
C LEU A 234 -23.98 24.44 -3.95
N ILE A 235 -24.20 23.74 -2.85
CA ILE A 235 -23.14 23.39 -1.90
C ILE A 235 -23.04 21.88 -1.83
N THR A 236 -21.83 21.36 -1.99
CA THR A 236 -21.54 19.95 -1.76
C THR A 236 -20.89 19.80 -0.39
N THR A 237 -21.49 18.98 0.47
CA THR A 237 -21.01 18.76 1.84
C THR A 237 -20.66 17.30 2.03
N GLN A 238 -19.46 17.00 2.54
CA GLN A 238 -19.11 15.65 2.93
C GLN A 238 -19.94 15.24 4.15
N ILE A 239 -20.64 14.11 4.06
CA ILE A 239 -21.54 13.59 5.10
C ILE A 239 -20.99 12.36 5.80
N SER A 240 -20.00 11.69 5.22
CA SER A 240 -19.29 10.57 5.85
C SER A 240 -17.88 10.39 5.29
N GLY A 241 -17.10 9.55 5.96
CA GLY A 241 -15.70 9.32 5.65
C GLY A 241 -14.79 10.41 6.23
N PRO A 242 -13.47 10.24 6.11
CA PRO A 242 -12.51 11.20 6.62
C PRO A 242 -12.42 12.43 5.70
N ASN A 243 -12.31 13.63 6.29
CA ASN A 243 -12.12 14.88 5.53
C ASN A 243 -10.75 14.92 4.83
N MET A 244 -9.72 14.37 5.49
CA MET A 244 -8.38 14.19 4.93
C MET A 244 -8.06 12.71 4.88
N ILE A 245 -7.66 12.23 3.71
CA ILE A 245 -7.41 10.83 3.38
C ILE A 245 -5.90 10.65 3.20
N ASN A 246 -5.33 9.73 3.97
CA ASN A 246 -3.94 9.31 3.86
C ASN A 246 -3.89 7.86 3.40
N LEU A 247 -3.60 7.65 2.12
CA LEU A 247 -3.45 6.31 1.57
C LEU A 247 -2.02 5.83 1.75
N THR A 248 -1.89 4.64 2.34
CA THR A 248 -0.62 3.97 2.61
C THR A 248 -0.68 2.54 2.09
N ASN A 249 0.46 1.86 2.04
CA ASN A 249 0.52 0.48 1.56
C ASN A 249 -0.34 -0.49 2.40
N THR A 250 -0.60 -0.14 3.66
CA THR A 250 -1.48 -0.90 4.56
C THR A 250 -2.93 -0.40 4.56
N ASN A 251 -3.19 0.80 4.04
CA ASN A 251 -4.53 1.38 3.92
C ASN A 251 -4.69 2.05 2.54
N ARG A 252 -4.93 1.23 1.52
CA ARG A 252 -4.88 1.63 0.10
C ARG A 252 -6.20 2.14 -0.44
N HIS A 253 -7.28 1.80 0.24
CA HIS A 253 -8.64 2.10 -0.17
C HIS A 253 -9.33 2.90 0.92
N ALA A 254 -9.81 4.10 0.57
CA ALA A 254 -10.75 4.84 1.39
C ALA A 254 -12.15 4.64 0.81
N THR A 255 -13.04 4.02 1.58
CA THR A 255 -14.46 3.85 1.22
C THR A 255 -15.33 4.81 2.02
N ASP A 256 -16.62 4.88 1.66
CA ASP A 256 -17.65 5.64 2.38
C ASP A 256 -17.37 7.15 2.48
N VAL A 257 -16.64 7.70 1.52
CA VAL A 257 -16.43 9.14 1.36
C VAL A 257 -17.66 9.72 0.65
N ASN A 258 -18.74 9.94 1.41
CA ASN A 258 -20.03 10.30 0.82
C ASN A 258 -20.29 11.80 0.91
N PHE A 259 -20.99 12.33 -0.08
CA PHE A 259 -21.33 13.75 -0.21
C PHE A 259 -22.84 13.94 -0.39
N GLU A 260 -23.37 15.01 0.19
CA GLU A 260 -24.72 15.48 -0.05
C GLU A 260 -24.69 16.86 -0.71
N MET A 261 -25.44 17.02 -1.80
CA MET A 261 -25.64 18.32 -2.42
C MET A 261 -26.88 19.00 -1.84
N ILE A 262 -26.68 20.25 -1.44
CA ILE A 262 -27.70 21.11 -0.86
C ILE A 262 -27.91 22.29 -1.80
N PHE A 263 -29.16 22.50 -2.20
CA PHE A 263 -29.59 23.65 -3.00
C PHE A 263 -30.04 24.75 -2.04
N GLN A 264 -29.17 25.73 -1.75
CA GLN A 264 -29.54 26.86 -0.91
C GLN A 264 -30.29 27.92 -1.72
N GLN A 265 -31.43 28.42 -1.24
CA GLN A 265 -32.04 29.63 -1.82
C GLN A 265 -31.18 30.84 -1.44
N ALA A 266 -30.87 31.70 -2.40
CA ALA A 266 -30.21 32.97 -2.10
C ALA A 266 -31.03 33.78 -1.08
N PRO A 267 -30.39 34.51 -0.14
CA PRO A 267 -31.10 35.42 0.75
C PRO A 267 -31.92 36.41 -0.08
N ARG A 268 -33.20 36.59 0.31
CA ARG A 268 -34.09 37.59 -0.30
C ARG A 268 -33.67 39.00 0.05
#